data_AF-A0A367M018-F1
#
_entry.id   AF-A0A367M018-F1
#
_cell.length_a   1.000
_cell.length_b   1.000
_cell.length_c   1.000
_cell.angle_alpha   90.00
_cell.angle_beta   90.00
_cell.angle_gamma   90.00
#
_symmetry.space_group_name_H-M   'P 1'
#
loop_
_entity.id
_entity.type
_entity.pdbx_description
1 polymer ?
#
loop_
_entity_poly.entity_id
_entity_poly.type
_entity_poly.pdbx_seq_one_letter_code
_entity_poly.pdbx_strand_id
1 'polypeptide(L)'
;FRVDGVLREVLEPKRELAALLVSRIKVMARLDIAEKRIPQDGRISLRVGGREVDIRVSTLPSANGERVVLRLLDKQAGRLNLQHLGMSERDRKLMDETVRKPHGILLVTGPTGSGKTTTLYASLTTLNDRTRNILTVEDPIEYHLEGIGQTQVNAKVDMTFARGLRAILRQAPDVVMVGEIRDRETAEIAVPASLSGPLVLSTLPTHC
;
A
#
# COMPACT_ATOMS: atom_id res chain seq x y z
N PHE A 1 12.97 -16.07 6.99
CA PHE A 1 12.88 -14.75 6.31
C PHE A 1 12.49 -14.96 4.86
N ARG A 2 11.90 -13.94 4.21
CA ARG A 2 11.75 -13.94 2.76
C ARG A 2 12.67 -12.88 2.19
N VAL A 3 13.65 -13.28 1.39
CA VAL A 3 14.63 -12.39 0.75
C VAL A 3 14.51 -12.62 -0.75
N ASP A 4 14.26 -11.55 -1.52
CA ASP A 4 14.02 -11.60 -2.96
C ASP A 4 12.90 -12.60 -3.35
N GLY A 5 11.83 -12.63 -2.56
CA GLY A 5 10.68 -13.51 -2.79
C GLY A 5 10.86 -14.96 -2.31
N VAL A 6 12.08 -15.39 -1.98
CA VAL A 6 12.40 -16.77 -1.57
C VAL A 6 12.45 -16.91 -0.06
N LEU A 7 11.82 -17.96 0.48
CA LEU A 7 11.90 -18.30 1.90
C LEU A 7 13.28 -18.87 2.23
N ARG A 8 13.93 -18.28 3.23
CA ARG A 8 15.19 -18.75 3.80
C ARG A 8 15.02 -18.97 5.29
N GLU A 9 15.40 -20.15 5.75
CA GLU A 9 15.57 -20.41 7.17
C GLU A 9 16.81 -19.67 7.67
N VAL A 10 16.71 -19.08 8.86
CA VAL A 10 17.79 -18.25 9.43
C VAL A 10 18.07 -18.65 10.88
N LEU A 11 17.07 -19.15 11.59
CA LEU A 11 17.20 -19.59 12.97
C LEU A 11 16.11 -20.62 13.27
N GLU A 12 16.48 -21.68 13.99
CA GLU A 12 15.56 -22.66 14.56
C GLU A 12 15.70 -22.66 16.09
N PRO A 13 14.94 -21.81 16.82
CA PRO A 13 15.01 -21.75 18.27
C PRO A 13 14.34 -22.97 18.93
N LYS A 14 14.73 -23.27 20.17
CA LYS A 14 14.08 -24.31 20.98
C LYS A 14 12.58 -24.07 21.10
N ARG A 15 11.77 -25.13 20.96
CA ARG A 15 10.29 -25.08 20.98
C ARG A 15 9.71 -24.38 22.22
N GLU A 16 10.39 -24.49 23.36
CA GLU A 16 10.03 -23.83 24.64
C GLU A 16 9.93 -22.30 24.52
N LEU A 17 10.71 -21.69 23.62
CA LEU A 17 10.72 -20.24 23.42
C LEU A 17 9.53 -19.75 22.59
N ALA A 18 8.79 -20.63 21.91
CA ALA A 18 7.74 -20.25 20.97
C ALA A 18 6.67 -19.37 21.64
N ALA A 19 6.15 -19.79 22.79
CA ALA A 19 5.10 -19.05 23.51
C ALA A 19 5.60 -17.67 24.00
N LEU A 20 6.87 -17.58 24.43
CA LEU A 20 7.48 -16.34 24.90
C LEU A 20 7.68 -15.35 23.74
N LEU A 21 8.15 -15.83 22.59
CA LEU A 21 8.32 -15.00 21.40
C LEU A 21 6.98 -14.46 20.88
N VAL A 22 5.95 -15.32 20.81
CA VAL A 22 4.60 -14.91 20.40
C VAL A 22 4.05 -13.86 21.36
N SER A 23 4.15 -14.09 22.67
CA SER A 23 3.69 -13.13 23.69
C SER A 23 4.40 -11.78 23.56
N ARG A 24 5.73 -11.78 23.39
CA ARG A 24 6.50 -10.53 23.21
C ARG A 24 6.06 -9.76 21.97
N ILE A 25 5.85 -10.46 20.85
CA ILE A 25 5.38 -9.83 19.61
C ILE A 25 3.97 -9.26 19.79
N LYS A 26 3.06 -10.00 20.44
CA LYS A 26 1.70 -9.54 20.73
C LYS A 26 1.69 -8.27 21.58
N VAL A 27 2.49 -8.23 22.64
CA VAL A 27 2.67 -7.01 23.47
C VAL A 27 3.13 -5.82 22.62
N MET A 28 4.19 -6.01 21.82
CA MET A 28 4.73 -4.94 20.99
C MET A 28 3.72 -4.42 19.96
N ALA A 29 2.86 -5.30 19.45
CA ALA A 29 1.83 -5.00 18.46
C ALA A 29 0.47 -4.61 19.04
N ARG A 30 0.35 -4.52 20.38
CA ARG A 30 -0.89 -4.25 21.13
C ARG A 30 -2.02 -5.26 20.85
N LEU A 31 -1.67 -6.54 20.74
CA LEU A 31 -2.58 -7.66 20.52
C LEU A 31 -2.96 -8.33 21.85
N ASP A 32 -4.09 -9.04 21.87
CA ASP A 32 -4.53 -9.79 23.03
C ASP A 32 -3.70 -11.08 23.18
N ILE A 33 -2.94 -11.15 24.27
CA ILE A 33 -2.04 -12.28 24.59
C ILE A 33 -2.83 -13.51 25.05
N ALA A 34 -3.99 -13.30 25.68
CA ALA A 34 -4.83 -14.38 26.19
C ALA A 34 -5.59 -15.06 25.04
N GLU A 35 -5.99 -14.30 24.02
CA GLU A 35 -6.66 -14.85 22.85
C GLU A 35 -5.66 -15.52 21.89
N LYS A 36 -5.88 -16.80 21.60
CA LYS A 36 -4.99 -17.64 20.76
C LYS A 36 -5.77 -18.45 19.71
N ARG A 37 -7.09 -18.28 19.66
CA ARG A 37 -8.03 -19.10 18.86
C ARG A 37 -8.50 -18.39 17.60
N ILE A 38 -8.30 -17.08 17.51
CA ILE A 38 -8.64 -16.27 16.33
C ILE A 38 -7.38 -15.59 15.77
N PRO A 39 -7.37 -15.27 14.45
CA PRO A 39 -6.33 -14.43 13.87
C PRO A 39 -6.31 -13.04 14.52
N GLN A 40 -5.14 -12.43 14.61
CA GLN A 40 -5.00 -11.05 15.08
C GLN A 40 -3.98 -10.31 14.23
N ASP A 41 -4.25 -9.04 13.94
CA ASP A 41 -3.39 -8.18 13.13
C ASP A 41 -3.06 -6.89 13.89
N GLY A 42 -1.80 -6.47 13.83
CA GLY A 42 -1.29 -5.32 14.56
C GLY A 42 -0.14 -4.63 13.84
N ARG A 43 0.38 -3.55 14.44
CA ARG A 43 1.52 -2.79 13.93
C ARG A 43 2.51 -2.51 15.03
N ILE A 44 3.80 -2.55 14.69
CA ILE A 44 4.90 -2.15 15.57
C ILE A 44 5.71 -1.08 14.82
N SER A 45 5.91 0.09 15.44
CA SER A 45 6.82 1.11 14.92
C SER A 45 8.13 1.05 15.71
N LEU A 46 9.25 0.83 15.02
CA LEU A 46 10.58 0.75 15.63
C LEU A 46 11.54 1.70 14.92
N ARG A 47 12.54 2.19 15.67
CA ARG A 47 13.67 2.92 15.10
C ARG A 47 14.89 2.01 15.13
N VAL A 48 15.40 1.65 13.96
CA VAL A 48 16.56 0.75 13.78
C VAL A 48 17.60 1.47 12.95
N GLY A 49 18.83 1.64 13.47
CA GLY A 49 19.92 2.31 12.75
C GLY A 49 19.57 3.74 12.30
N GLY A 50 18.79 4.47 13.09
CA GLY A 50 18.33 5.82 12.75
C GLY A 50 17.16 5.89 11.76
N ARG A 51 16.69 4.75 11.24
CA ARG A 51 15.54 4.68 10.32
C ARG A 51 14.29 4.21 11.05
N GLU A 52 13.15 4.82 10.75
CA GLU A 52 11.87 4.33 11.21
C GLU A 52 11.39 3.19 10.29
N VAL A 53 11.07 2.06 10.91
CA VAL A 53 10.54 0.88 10.24
C VAL A 53 9.20 0.55 10.89
N ASP A 54 8.16 0.48 10.08
CA ASP A 54 6.85 -0.01 10.52
C ASP A 54 6.75 -1.50 10.18
N ILE A 55 6.29 -2.31 11.12
CA ILE A 55 6.17 -3.75 10.97
C ILE A 55 4.70 -4.10 11.12
N ARG A 56 4.09 -4.67 10.08
CA ARG A 56 2.78 -5.32 10.18
C ARG A 56 2.96 -6.70 10.79
N VAL A 57 2.15 -7.00 11.78
CA VAL A 57 2.16 -8.26 12.51
C VAL A 57 0.84 -8.97 12.23
N SER A 58 0.92 -10.24 11.89
CA SER A 58 -0.25 -11.11 11.79
C SER A 58 0.02 -12.40 12.56
N THR A 59 -0.89 -12.78 13.46
CA THR A 59 -0.85 -14.03 14.21
C THR A 59 -2.00 -14.93 13.77
N LEU A 60 -1.72 -16.20 13.53
CA LEU A 60 -2.71 -17.19 13.09
C LEU A 60 -2.62 -18.44 13.97
N PRO A 61 -3.75 -18.94 14.53
CA PRO A 61 -3.77 -20.22 15.23
C PRO A 61 -3.28 -21.37 14.32
N SER A 62 -2.53 -22.30 14.89
CA SER A 62 -1.98 -23.46 14.20
C SER A 62 -2.00 -24.68 15.13
N ALA A 63 -1.85 -25.89 14.56
CA ALA A 63 -1.88 -27.15 15.31
C ALA A 63 -0.86 -27.19 16.47
N ASN A 64 0.28 -26.51 16.32
CA ASN A 64 1.37 -26.49 17.30
C ASN A 64 1.55 -25.14 18.02
N GLY A 65 0.50 -24.30 18.07
CA GLY A 65 0.54 -22.99 18.73
C GLY A 65 0.09 -21.87 17.81
N GLU A 66 0.87 -20.81 17.70
CA GLU A 66 0.54 -19.67 16.82
C GLU A 66 1.64 -19.47 15.77
N ARG A 67 1.22 -19.26 14.52
CA ARG A 67 2.09 -18.83 13.44
C ARG A 67 2.10 -17.30 13.42
N VAL A 68 3.29 -16.71 13.44
CA VAL A 68 3.46 -15.26 13.39
C VAL A 68 4.16 -14.86 12.09
N VAL A 69 3.63 -13.84 11.42
CA VAL A 69 4.25 -13.22 10.25
C VAL A 69 4.51 -11.75 10.55
N LEU A 70 5.76 -11.33 10.36
CA LEU A 70 6.19 -9.95 10.44
C LEU A 70 6.51 -9.46 9.03
N ARG A 71 5.83 -8.40 8.58
CA ARG A 71 6.11 -7.73 7.32
C ARG A 71 6.69 -6.36 7.60
N LEU A 72 7.96 -6.18 7.28
CA LEU A 72 8.62 -4.88 7.40
C LEU A 72 8.18 -3.97 6.24
N LEU A 73 7.86 -2.73 6.58
CA LEU A 73 7.51 -1.65 5.65
C LEU A 73 8.56 -0.55 5.81
N ASP A 74 9.23 -0.23 4.71
CA ASP A 74 10.20 0.85 4.66
C ASP A 74 9.48 2.18 4.36
N LYS A 75 9.51 3.12 5.31
CA LYS A 75 8.94 4.46 5.14
C LYS A 75 9.66 5.29 4.06
N GLN A 76 10.88 4.92 3.65
CA GLN A 76 11.60 5.66 2.61
C GLN A 76 11.01 5.51 1.22
N ALA A 77 10.16 4.50 0.99
CA ALA A 77 9.46 4.34 -0.30
C ALA A 77 8.64 5.59 -0.68
N GLY A 78 8.17 6.37 0.30
CA GLY A 78 7.44 7.62 0.04
C GLY A 78 8.25 8.82 -0.37
N ARG A 79 9.58 8.67 -0.46
CA ARG A 79 10.46 9.69 -1.04
C ARG A 79 10.90 9.33 -2.46
N LEU A 80 10.44 8.19 -2.98
CA LEU A 80 10.79 7.79 -4.34
C LEU A 80 10.05 8.67 -5.34
N ASN A 81 10.77 9.06 -6.37
CA ASN A 81 10.22 9.62 -7.61
C ASN A 81 10.56 8.66 -8.76
N LEU A 82 10.06 8.94 -9.97
CA LEU A 82 10.27 8.05 -11.13
C LEU A 82 11.75 7.79 -11.45
N GLN A 83 12.68 8.68 -11.09
CA GLN A 83 14.11 8.49 -11.34
C GLN A 83 14.71 7.34 -10.53
N HIS A 84 14.09 6.98 -9.40
CA HIS A 84 14.59 5.95 -8.48
C HIS A 84 14.05 4.54 -8.80
N LEU A 85 13.14 4.39 -9.77
CA LEU A 85 12.44 3.12 -10.02
C LEU A 85 13.20 2.12 -10.90
N GLY A 86 14.41 2.46 -11.35
CA GLY A 86 15.20 1.59 -12.23
C GLY A 86 14.63 1.45 -13.66
N MET A 87 13.75 2.36 -14.08
CA MET A 87 13.27 2.43 -15.46
C MET A 87 14.41 2.77 -16.41
N SER A 88 14.36 2.22 -17.64
CA SER A 88 15.24 2.68 -18.72
C SER A 88 14.99 4.18 -18.98
N GLU A 89 15.98 4.90 -19.52
CA GLU A 89 15.82 6.34 -19.79
C GLU A 89 14.62 6.62 -20.71
N ARG A 90 14.44 5.77 -21.72
CA ARG A 90 13.30 5.82 -22.64
C ARG A 90 11.97 5.66 -21.91
N ASP A 91 11.82 4.62 -21.09
CA ASP A 91 10.56 4.33 -20.40
C ASP A 91 10.27 5.36 -19.32
N ARG A 92 11.31 5.83 -18.62
CA ARG A 92 11.20 6.92 -17.64
C ARG A 92 10.67 8.19 -18.29
N LYS A 93 11.19 8.56 -19.46
CA LYS A 93 10.72 9.75 -20.19
C LYS A 93 9.27 9.60 -20.62
N LEU A 94 8.90 8.45 -21.17
CA LEU A 94 7.50 8.16 -21.54
C LEU A 94 6.57 8.22 -20.31
N MET A 95 7.01 7.66 -19.18
CA MET A 95 6.26 7.68 -17.93
C MET A 95 6.10 9.11 -17.41
N ASP A 96 7.16 9.91 -17.38
CA ASP A 96 7.13 11.32 -16.93
C ASP A 96 6.18 12.16 -17.81
N GLU A 97 6.25 12.01 -19.14
CA GLU A 97 5.32 12.66 -20.07
C GLU A 97 3.87 12.20 -19.84
N THR A 98 3.65 10.92 -19.56
CA THR A 98 2.31 10.36 -19.36
C THR A 98 1.68 10.85 -18.06
N VAL A 99 2.43 10.87 -16.94
CA VAL A 99 1.90 11.33 -15.64
C VAL A 99 1.65 12.83 -15.61
N ARG A 100 2.27 13.61 -16.51
CA ARG A 100 2.05 15.07 -16.61
C ARG A 100 0.87 15.46 -17.49
N LYS A 101 0.19 14.51 -18.12
CA LYS A 101 -1.03 14.80 -18.89
C LYS A 101 -2.09 15.43 -17.97
N PRO A 102 -2.88 16.40 -18.48
CA PRO A 102 -3.86 17.11 -17.67
C PRO A 102 -5.00 16.21 -17.18
N HIS A 103 -5.37 15.21 -17.99
CA HIS A 103 -6.42 14.25 -17.68
C HIS A 103 -6.15 12.92 -18.41
N GLY A 104 -6.91 11.89 -18.07
CA GLY A 104 -6.79 10.54 -18.62
C GLY A 104 -6.63 9.50 -17.52
N ILE A 105 -6.53 8.23 -17.92
CA ILE A 105 -6.35 7.11 -16.98
C ILE A 105 -5.02 6.40 -17.24
N LEU A 106 -4.23 6.20 -16.18
CA LEU A 106 -3.00 5.43 -16.18
C LEU A 106 -3.19 4.20 -15.29
N LEU A 107 -3.00 3.03 -15.88
CA LEU A 107 -3.18 1.74 -15.22
C LEU A 107 -1.83 1.05 -15.06
N VAL A 108 -1.44 0.77 -13.82
CA VAL A 108 -0.25 -0.02 -13.49
C VAL A 108 -0.68 -1.44 -13.19
N THR A 109 -0.25 -2.40 -13.99
CA THR A 109 -0.66 -3.81 -13.90
C THR A 109 0.49 -4.71 -13.49
N GLY A 110 0.17 -5.95 -13.09
CA GLY A 110 1.16 -6.95 -12.68
C GLY A 110 0.77 -7.70 -11.40
N PRO A 111 1.47 -8.80 -11.08
CA PRO A 111 1.16 -9.64 -9.92
C PRO A 111 1.44 -8.93 -8.58
N THR A 112 1.01 -9.54 -7.49
CA THR A 112 1.36 -9.06 -6.14
C THR A 112 2.87 -8.99 -5.96
N GLY A 113 3.37 -7.88 -5.41
CA GLY A 113 4.80 -7.67 -5.19
C GLY A 113 5.60 -7.18 -6.40
N SER A 114 4.97 -6.90 -7.55
CA SER A 114 5.66 -6.38 -8.74
C SER A 114 6.01 -4.88 -8.69
N GLY A 115 5.81 -4.21 -7.55
CA GLY A 115 6.13 -2.78 -7.38
C GLY A 115 5.04 -1.79 -7.83
N LYS A 116 3.79 -2.23 -8.10
CA LYS A 116 2.71 -1.34 -8.58
C LYS A 116 2.47 -0.11 -7.69
N THR A 117 2.31 -0.33 -6.39
CA THR A 117 2.10 0.75 -5.42
C THR A 117 3.29 1.70 -5.37
N THR A 118 4.52 1.15 -5.43
CA THR A 118 5.75 1.95 -5.48
C THR A 118 5.78 2.84 -6.71
N THR A 119 5.41 2.31 -7.88
CA THR A 119 5.31 3.09 -9.13
C THR A 119 4.25 4.19 -9.02
N LEU A 120 3.05 3.88 -8.51
CA LEU A 120 1.99 4.87 -8.33
C LEU A 120 2.41 6.00 -7.39
N TYR A 121 3.01 5.65 -6.25
CA TYR A 121 3.46 6.63 -5.26
C TYR A 121 4.61 7.50 -5.78
N ALA A 122 5.50 6.94 -6.59
CA ALA A 122 6.55 7.70 -7.25
C ALA A 122 5.99 8.66 -8.31
N SER A 123 4.96 8.25 -9.05
CA SER A 123 4.21 9.14 -9.95
C SER A 123 3.56 10.29 -9.19
N LEU A 124 2.84 9.98 -8.10
CA LEU A 124 2.21 10.99 -7.24
C LEU A 124 3.22 11.98 -6.68
N THR A 125 4.36 11.49 -6.16
CA THR A 125 5.45 12.33 -5.65
C THR A 125 6.05 13.21 -6.75
N THR A 126 6.12 12.72 -7.99
CA THR A 126 6.60 13.50 -9.15
C THR A 126 5.63 14.63 -9.52
N LEU A 127 4.34 14.45 -9.28
CA LEU A 127 3.29 15.44 -9.55
C LEU A 127 3.03 16.39 -8.38
N ASN A 128 3.54 16.08 -7.19
CA ASN A 128 3.30 16.83 -5.96
C ASN A 128 4.15 18.10 -5.87
N ASP A 129 3.83 19.07 -6.72
CA ASP A 129 4.44 20.41 -6.77
C ASP A 129 3.72 21.45 -5.88
N ARG A 130 2.78 20.99 -5.04
CA ARG A 130 1.88 21.81 -4.19
C ARG A 130 0.95 22.76 -4.94
N THR A 131 0.87 22.67 -6.27
CA THR A 131 -0.08 23.45 -7.09
C THR A 131 -1.32 22.64 -7.49
N ARG A 132 -1.27 21.31 -7.26
CA ARG A 132 -2.33 20.35 -7.61
C ARG A 132 -3.00 19.78 -6.38
N ASN A 133 -4.31 19.62 -6.44
CA ASN A 133 -5.10 18.87 -5.48
C ASN A 133 -5.00 17.37 -5.81
N ILE A 134 -4.20 16.64 -5.05
CA ILE A 134 -3.95 15.20 -5.24
C ILE A 134 -4.63 14.42 -4.13
N LEU A 135 -5.57 13.55 -4.48
CA LEU A 135 -6.36 12.75 -3.54
C LEU A 135 -6.31 11.26 -3.86
N THR A 136 -6.30 10.40 -2.84
CA THR A 136 -6.22 8.95 -3.01
C THR A 136 -7.29 8.20 -2.21
N VAL A 137 -7.69 7.02 -2.71
CA VAL A 137 -8.46 6.01 -1.96
C VAL A 137 -7.72 4.68 -2.00
N GLU A 138 -7.40 4.10 -0.84
CA GLU A 138 -6.44 2.99 -0.70
C GLU A 138 -6.89 1.93 0.31
N ASP A 139 -6.45 0.67 0.15
CA ASP A 139 -6.76 -0.42 1.07
C ASP A 139 -5.53 -1.33 1.36
N PRO A 140 -4.78 -1.09 2.44
CA PRO A 140 -4.73 0.13 3.25
C PRO A 140 -3.78 1.17 2.65
N ILE A 141 -3.69 2.35 3.29
CA ILE A 141 -2.57 3.28 3.03
C ILE A 141 -1.28 2.61 3.51
N GLU A 142 -0.30 2.48 2.62
CA GLU A 142 0.98 1.83 2.93
C GLU A 142 1.88 2.73 3.78
N TYR A 143 1.95 4.03 3.45
CA TYR A 143 2.62 5.06 4.24
C TYR A 143 2.14 6.46 3.80
N HIS A 144 2.40 7.46 4.64
CA HIS A 144 1.91 8.82 4.44
C HIS A 144 2.78 9.58 3.42
N LEU A 145 2.14 10.18 2.42
CA LEU A 145 2.74 11.09 1.45
C LEU A 145 2.40 12.53 1.84
N GLU A 146 3.42 13.31 2.22
CA GLU A 146 3.23 14.73 2.57
C GLU A 146 2.64 15.53 1.40
N GLY A 147 1.61 16.33 1.65
CA GLY A 147 0.96 17.15 0.62
C GLY A 147 -0.11 16.44 -0.20
N ILE A 148 -0.38 15.15 0.05
CA ILE A 148 -1.39 14.36 -0.66
C ILE A 148 -2.50 13.94 0.31
N GLY A 149 -3.76 14.16 -0.07
CA GLY A 149 -4.91 13.76 0.75
C GLY A 149 -5.23 12.28 0.59
N GLN A 150 -4.79 11.44 1.53
CA GLN A 150 -4.98 9.99 1.44
C GLN A 150 -6.17 9.50 2.27
N THR A 151 -7.09 8.79 1.62
CA THR A 151 -8.28 8.17 2.25
C THR A 151 -8.12 6.66 2.28
N GLN A 152 -8.36 6.04 3.43
CA GLN A 152 -8.34 4.58 3.55
C GLN A 152 -9.75 3.99 3.44
N VAL A 153 -9.90 2.90 2.70
CA VAL A 153 -11.07 2.03 2.73
C VAL A 153 -11.30 1.54 4.17
N ASN A 154 -12.56 1.51 4.58
CA ASN A 154 -12.95 1.09 5.92
C ASN A 154 -14.29 0.35 5.89
N ALA A 155 -14.22 -0.98 5.91
CA ALA A 155 -15.38 -1.86 5.90
C ALA A 155 -16.31 -1.66 7.10
N LYS A 156 -15.82 -1.19 8.26
CA LYS A 156 -16.65 -1.01 9.47
C LYS A 156 -17.68 0.12 9.33
N VAL A 157 -17.44 1.06 8.43
CA VAL A 157 -18.31 2.21 8.16
C VAL A 157 -18.75 2.27 6.71
N ASP A 158 -18.60 1.16 5.98
CA ASP A 158 -18.96 1.03 4.57
C ASP A 158 -18.28 2.10 3.68
N MET A 159 -17.02 2.42 3.96
CA MET A 159 -16.19 3.27 3.09
C MET A 159 -15.47 2.38 2.06
N THR A 160 -16.09 2.16 0.91
CA THR A 160 -15.56 1.35 -0.21
C THR A 160 -14.75 2.17 -1.21
N PHE A 161 -14.05 1.53 -2.15
CA PHE A 161 -13.37 2.23 -3.26
C PHE A 161 -14.33 3.11 -4.07
N ALA A 162 -15.46 2.56 -4.52
CA ALA A 162 -16.47 3.31 -5.26
C ALA A 162 -17.02 4.51 -4.47
N ARG A 163 -17.33 4.32 -3.17
CA ARG A 163 -17.84 5.40 -2.32
C ARG A 163 -16.78 6.49 -2.09
N GLY A 164 -15.54 6.10 -1.79
CA GLY A 164 -14.41 7.00 -1.60
C GLY A 164 -14.11 7.80 -2.87
N LEU A 165 -14.06 7.13 -4.03
CA LEU A 165 -13.84 7.76 -5.32
C LEU A 165 -14.92 8.79 -5.66
N ARG A 166 -16.21 8.46 -5.47
CA ARG A 166 -17.30 9.45 -5.65
C ARG A 166 -17.14 10.67 -4.74
N ALA A 167 -16.71 10.47 -3.50
CA ALA A 167 -16.49 11.56 -2.56
C ALA A 167 -15.30 12.44 -2.99
N ILE A 168 -14.19 11.82 -3.37
CA ILE A 168 -12.99 12.50 -3.88
C ILE A 168 -13.31 13.35 -5.11
N LEU A 169 -14.09 12.84 -6.07
CA LEU A 169 -14.44 13.61 -7.28
C LEU A 169 -15.25 14.89 -6.98
N ARG A 170 -15.94 14.97 -5.84
CA ARG A 170 -16.62 16.21 -5.40
C ARG A 170 -15.69 17.22 -4.72
N GLN A 171 -14.43 16.86 -4.49
CA GLN A 171 -13.43 17.75 -3.90
C GLN A 171 -12.64 18.54 -4.97
N ALA A 172 -13.07 18.50 -6.24
CA ALA A 172 -12.36 19.09 -7.37
C ALA A 172 -10.86 18.69 -7.40
N PRO A 173 -10.53 17.38 -7.50
CA PRO A 173 -9.15 16.93 -7.59
C PRO A 173 -8.59 17.19 -8.99
N ASP A 174 -7.29 17.50 -9.05
CA ASP A 174 -6.52 17.51 -10.30
C ASP A 174 -5.99 16.11 -10.62
N VAL A 175 -5.61 15.36 -9.58
CA VAL A 175 -5.11 13.98 -9.68
C VAL A 175 -5.84 13.11 -8.67
N VAL A 176 -6.33 11.96 -9.12
CA VAL A 176 -6.96 10.96 -8.28
C VAL A 176 -6.19 9.65 -8.38
N MET A 177 -5.87 9.02 -7.26
CA MET A 177 -5.37 7.65 -7.24
C MET A 177 -6.36 6.70 -6.59
N VAL A 178 -6.68 5.61 -7.28
CA VAL A 178 -7.49 4.51 -6.76
C VAL A 178 -6.56 3.33 -6.58
N GLY A 179 -6.46 2.81 -5.35
CA GLY A 179 -5.50 1.75 -5.03
C GLY A 179 -5.62 0.55 -5.98
N GLU A 180 -6.84 0.19 -6.35
CA GLU A 180 -7.14 -0.80 -7.38
C GLU A 180 -8.58 -0.67 -7.90
N ILE A 181 -8.79 -1.09 -9.14
CA ILE A 181 -10.13 -1.26 -9.72
C ILE A 181 -10.41 -2.77 -9.79
N ARG A 182 -11.17 -3.28 -8.82
CA ARG A 182 -11.57 -4.70 -8.76
C ARG A 182 -12.98 -4.97 -9.25
N ASP A 183 -13.85 -3.99 -9.05
CA ASP A 183 -15.27 -4.11 -9.33
C ASP A 183 -15.71 -3.16 -10.45
N ARG A 184 -16.83 -3.53 -11.05
CA ARG A 184 -17.45 -2.77 -12.15
C ARG A 184 -17.87 -1.37 -11.72
N GLU A 185 -18.37 -1.21 -10.50
CA GLU A 185 -18.86 0.07 -9.99
C GLU A 185 -17.73 1.11 -9.93
N THR A 186 -16.57 0.74 -9.38
CA THR A 186 -15.38 1.59 -9.32
C THR A 186 -14.89 1.93 -10.72
N ALA A 187 -14.89 0.96 -11.64
CA ALA A 187 -14.53 1.20 -13.04
C ALA A 187 -15.48 2.19 -13.75
N GLU A 188 -16.79 2.05 -13.54
CA GLU A 188 -17.84 2.92 -14.10
C GLU A 188 -17.76 4.35 -13.56
N ILE A 189 -17.07 4.59 -12.45
CA ILE A 189 -16.79 5.94 -11.94
C ILE A 189 -15.45 6.45 -12.48
N ALA A 190 -14.40 5.62 -12.42
CA ALA A 190 -13.03 6.04 -12.75
C ALA A 190 -12.87 6.38 -14.23
N VAL A 191 -13.48 5.60 -15.13
CA VAL A 191 -13.38 5.81 -16.57
C VAL A 191 -14.01 7.15 -16.99
N PRO A 192 -15.29 7.47 -16.67
CA PRO A 192 -15.86 8.77 -17.01
C PRO A 192 -15.12 9.96 -16.37
N ALA A 193 -14.66 9.82 -15.13
CA ALA A 193 -13.87 10.86 -14.46
C ALA A 193 -12.60 11.20 -15.25
N SER A 194 -11.90 10.18 -15.74
CA SER A 194 -10.67 10.34 -16.52
C SER A 194 -10.86 11.05 -17.87
N LEU A 195 -12.08 11.04 -18.41
CA LEU A 195 -12.44 11.69 -19.67
C LEU A 195 -12.85 13.16 -19.51
N SER A 196 -13.16 13.60 -18.29
CA SER A 196 -13.87 14.85 -18.04
C SER A 196 -13.24 15.76 -16.99
N GLY A 197 -12.18 15.32 -16.30
CA GLY A 197 -11.55 16.13 -15.25
C GLY A 197 -10.16 15.66 -14.88
N PRO A 198 -9.99 14.90 -13.77
CA PRO A 198 -8.67 14.61 -13.23
C PRO A 198 -7.87 13.61 -14.05
N LEU A 199 -6.55 13.62 -13.85
CA LEU A 199 -5.72 12.46 -14.13
C LEU A 199 -6.02 11.36 -13.10
N VAL A 200 -6.46 10.20 -13.57
CA VAL A 200 -6.76 9.03 -12.74
C VAL A 200 -5.60 8.04 -12.82
N LEU A 201 -5.02 7.69 -11.67
CA LEU A 201 -4.02 6.64 -11.54
C LEU A 201 -4.63 5.45 -10.82
N SER A 202 -4.43 4.23 -11.31
CA SER A 202 -4.92 3.03 -10.61
C SER A 202 -4.06 1.81 -10.88
N THR A 203 -4.26 0.77 -10.07
CA THR A 203 -3.85 -0.58 -10.45
C THR A 203 -5.01 -1.40 -11.00
N LEU A 204 -4.67 -2.38 -11.84
CA LEU A 204 -5.56 -3.50 -12.16
C LEU A 204 -4.90 -4.81 -11.72
N PRO A 205 -5.62 -5.67 -10.99
CA PRO A 205 -5.16 -7.02 -10.75
C PRO A 205 -5.20 -7.80 -12.06
N THR A 206 -4.03 -8.20 -12.54
CA THR A 206 -3.92 -9.22 -13.59
C THR A 206 -3.91 -10.57 -12.90
N HIS A 207 -4.91 -11.40 -13.17
CA HIS A 207 -4.87 -12.81 -12.81
C HIS A 207 -3.74 -13.47 -13.60
N CYS A 208 -2.78 -14.08 -12.89
CA CYS A 208 -1.79 -14.97 -13.48
C CYS A 208 -2.39 -16.37 -13.60
#